data_AF-A0A9P0C5V9-F1
#
_entry.id   AF-A0A9P0C5V9-F1
#
_cell.length_a   1.000
_cell.length_b   1.000
_cell.length_c   1.000
_cell.angle_alpha   90.00
_cell.angle_beta   90.00
_cell.angle_gamma   90.00
#
_symmetry.space_group_name_H-M   'P 1'
#
loop_
_entity.id
_entity.type
_entity.pdbx_description
1 polymer ?
#
loop_
_entity_poly.entity_id
_entity_poly.type
_entity_poly.pdbx_seq_one_letter_code
_entity_poly.pdbx_strand_id
1 'polypeptide(L)'
;MVLKFAGAKYAPLMVFQLVLLVLYFVFARYGGAKDVGIKGFEDTHVMIFIGFGFLMTFLKKYCYSALGFNWLLAALVIQWALLCQSFYHMKDNTILITKKSLLEADIMSATVLITFGALLGVASGVQLLFIAVVEIAVACLNLWLCEDVFKVSDVGGSIAIHAFGAYFGFGASIAMRAKKSEETNSNNVVTVDLNGPSYVSDVTAMIGSIFLWIYWPSFNSGLTNSDEEYTRAVVNTYLSLAAATVTTFVLSSAVSKHHGRFDMVHIQNSTLAGGVGVGSVCNMYIGPGGAVAVGIGAGLLSVLGYRYLTFSLLLLLPRKHMVLPNSVLFLKLWAKKVVELRQAKLCTNL
;
A
#
# COMPACT_ATOMS: atom_id res chain seq x y z
N MET A 1 -21.05 -37.88 13.99
CA MET A 1 -21.43 -36.95 12.91
C MET A 1 -20.87 -35.58 13.24
N VAL A 2 -19.61 -35.31 12.89
CA VAL A 2 -19.03 -33.97 13.00
C VAL A 2 -19.57 -33.18 11.81
N LEU A 3 -20.58 -32.33 12.03
CA LEU A 3 -20.97 -31.36 11.02
C LEU A 3 -19.71 -30.54 10.69
N LYS A 4 -19.15 -30.78 9.50
CA LYS A 4 -18.05 -29.97 8.99
C LYS A 4 -18.59 -28.56 8.80
N PHE A 5 -18.29 -27.66 9.74
CA PHE A 5 -18.50 -26.21 9.64
C PHE A 5 -17.77 -25.53 8.45
N ALA A 6 -17.27 -26.32 7.49
CA ALA A 6 -16.59 -25.86 6.28
C ALA A 6 -17.43 -24.88 5.45
N GLY A 7 -18.77 -25.01 5.47
CA GLY A 7 -19.69 -24.11 4.77
C GLY A 7 -19.83 -22.71 5.40
N ALA A 8 -19.41 -22.52 6.65
CA ALA A 8 -19.63 -21.27 7.41
C ALA A 8 -18.34 -20.52 7.74
N LYS A 9 -17.23 -20.82 7.04
CA LYS A 9 -15.91 -20.23 7.30
C LYS A 9 -15.91 -18.68 7.29
N TYR A 10 -16.78 -18.06 6.50
CA TYR A 10 -16.92 -16.61 6.39
C TYR A 10 -18.13 -16.05 7.16
N ALA A 11 -18.83 -16.86 7.96
CA ALA A 11 -19.94 -16.38 8.79
C ALA A 11 -19.56 -15.22 9.72
N PRO A 12 -18.34 -15.17 10.33
CA PRO A 12 -17.92 -14.00 11.11
C PRO A 12 -17.87 -12.69 10.30
N LEU A 13 -17.54 -12.77 9.00
CA LEU A 13 -17.57 -11.59 8.13
C LEU A 13 -18.99 -11.07 7.95
N MET A 14 -19.98 -11.96 7.80
CA MET A 14 -21.39 -11.55 7.72
C MET A 14 -21.88 -10.90 9.01
N VAL A 15 -21.45 -11.42 10.17
CA VAL A 15 -21.73 -10.79 11.46
C VAL A 15 -21.13 -9.39 11.50
N PHE A 16 -19.86 -9.23 11.08
CA PHE A 16 -19.23 -7.92 11.01
C PHE A 16 -19.92 -6.97 10.02
N GLN A 17 -20.39 -7.47 8.88
CA GLN A 17 -21.16 -6.67 7.92
C GLN A 17 -22.50 -6.18 8.51
N LEU A 18 -23.16 -6.99 9.35
CA LEU A 18 -24.35 -6.56 10.09
C LEU A 18 -24.02 -5.52 11.15
N VAL A 19 -22.87 -5.62 11.80
CA VAL A 19 -22.38 -4.58 12.72
C VAL A 19 -22.14 -3.27 11.97
N LEU A 20 -21.47 -3.31 10.82
CA LEU A 20 -21.28 -2.14 9.96
C LEU A 20 -22.64 -1.54 9.57
N LEU A 21 -23.60 -2.36 9.13
CA LEU A 21 -24.95 -1.91 8.80
C LEU A 21 -25.58 -1.10 9.93
N VAL A 22 -25.56 -1.63 11.16
CA VAL A 22 -26.09 -0.93 12.35
C VAL A 22 -25.34 0.37 12.60
N LEU A 23 -24.00 0.37 12.54
CA LEU A 23 -23.20 1.57 12.73
C LEU A 23 -23.51 2.65 11.70
N TYR A 24 -23.71 2.29 10.43
CA TYR A 24 -24.11 3.23 9.39
C TYR A 24 -25.51 3.80 9.64
N PHE A 25 -26.48 3.00 10.08
CA PHE A 25 -27.81 3.51 10.45
C PHE A 25 -27.74 4.49 11.63
N VAL A 26 -26.92 4.17 12.64
CA VAL A 26 -26.78 4.99 13.83
C VAL A 26 -26.07 6.31 13.52
N PHE A 27 -24.88 6.25 12.92
CA PHE A 27 -23.96 7.39 12.82
C PHE A 27 -23.94 8.09 11.47
N ALA A 28 -24.20 7.40 10.34
CA ALA A 28 -23.92 7.95 9.01
C ALA A 28 -25.12 8.72 8.42
N ARG A 29 -24.86 9.89 7.82
CA ARG A 29 -25.82 10.70 7.07
C ARG A 29 -25.19 11.21 5.78
N TYR A 30 -26.02 11.55 4.79
CA TYR A 30 -25.53 12.17 3.55
C TYR A 30 -25.00 13.58 3.82
N GLY A 31 -23.81 13.89 3.33
CA GLY A 31 -23.20 15.22 3.46
C GLY A 31 -23.70 16.27 2.47
N GLY A 32 -24.69 15.94 1.63
CA GLY A 32 -25.28 16.85 0.65
C GLY A 32 -24.30 17.28 -0.45
N ALA A 33 -24.28 18.56 -0.80
CA ALA A 33 -23.40 19.12 -1.85
C ALA A 33 -21.96 19.38 -1.37
N LYS A 34 -21.64 19.09 -0.11
CA LYS A 34 -20.28 19.27 0.43
C LYS A 34 -19.31 18.35 -0.32
N ASP A 35 -18.16 18.89 -0.68
CA ASP A 35 -17.07 18.18 -1.36
C ASP A 35 -17.44 17.62 -2.75
N VAL A 36 -18.52 18.11 -3.39
CA VAL A 36 -18.93 17.66 -4.75
C VAL A 36 -17.81 17.85 -5.79
N GLY A 37 -17.01 18.90 -5.63
CA GLY A 37 -15.89 19.25 -6.52
C GLY A 37 -14.61 18.46 -6.26
N ILE A 38 -14.59 17.50 -5.32
CA ILE A 38 -13.39 16.67 -5.08
C ILE A 38 -13.04 15.90 -6.35
N LYS A 39 -11.78 16.05 -6.74
CA LYS A 39 -11.14 15.38 -7.88
C LYS A 39 -10.41 14.14 -7.36
N GLY A 40 -10.18 13.17 -8.25
CA GLY A 40 -9.32 12.03 -7.97
C GLY A 40 -9.94 10.86 -7.20
N PHE A 41 -11.21 10.94 -6.76
CA PHE A 41 -11.92 9.78 -6.20
C PHE A 41 -11.98 8.63 -7.18
N GLU A 42 -12.50 8.86 -8.39
CA GLU A 42 -12.69 7.81 -9.39
C GLU A 42 -11.37 7.17 -9.79
N ASP A 43 -10.33 7.99 -10.00
CA ASP A 43 -8.98 7.54 -10.35
C ASP A 43 -8.37 6.69 -9.23
N THR A 44 -8.51 7.14 -7.98
CA THR A 44 -8.03 6.40 -6.80
C THR A 44 -8.80 5.10 -6.62
N HIS A 45 -10.12 5.11 -6.84
CA HIS A 45 -10.94 3.90 -6.81
C HIS A 45 -10.45 2.87 -7.84
N VAL A 46 -10.10 3.32 -9.06
CA VAL A 46 -9.50 2.44 -10.08
C VAL A 46 -8.15 1.89 -9.61
N MET A 47 -7.32 2.68 -8.93
CA MET A 47 -6.07 2.19 -8.34
C MET A 47 -6.31 1.07 -7.32
N ILE A 48 -7.33 1.18 -6.48
CA ILE A 48 -7.66 0.18 -5.45
C ILE A 48 -8.12 -1.15 -6.07
N PHE A 49 -9.06 -1.10 -7.02
CA PHE A 49 -9.67 -2.32 -7.55
C PHE A 49 -8.90 -2.93 -8.73
N ILE A 50 -8.43 -2.11 -9.67
CA ILE A 50 -7.70 -2.57 -10.86
C ILE A 50 -6.20 -2.52 -10.61
N GLY A 51 -5.69 -1.39 -10.11
CA GLY A 51 -4.25 -1.18 -9.90
C GLY A 51 -3.61 -2.24 -9.01
N PHE A 52 -3.94 -2.23 -7.72
CA PHE A 52 -3.46 -3.22 -6.75
C PHE A 52 -3.90 -4.64 -7.11
N GLY A 53 -5.16 -4.81 -7.51
CA GLY A 53 -5.73 -6.11 -7.84
C GLY A 53 -4.93 -6.84 -8.92
N PHE A 54 -4.71 -6.19 -10.06
CA PHE A 54 -3.93 -6.80 -11.15
C PHE A 54 -2.45 -6.86 -10.83
N LEU A 55 -1.85 -5.87 -10.16
CA LEU A 55 -0.43 -5.89 -9.81
C LEU A 55 -0.04 -7.17 -9.06
N MET A 56 -0.91 -7.64 -8.16
CA MET A 56 -0.69 -8.87 -7.37
C MET A 56 -0.90 -10.18 -8.14
N THR A 57 -1.28 -10.12 -9.43
CA THR A 57 -1.47 -11.32 -10.26
C THR A 57 -0.17 -11.94 -10.78
N PHE A 58 1.00 -11.36 -10.48
CA PHE A 58 2.29 -11.89 -10.95
C PHE A 58 2.54 -13.36 -10.52
N LEU A 59 1.93 -13.82 -9.42
CA LEU A 59 1.96 -15.22 -8.98
C LEU A 59 1.06 -16.11 -9.85
N LYS A 60 1.68 -16.89 -10.75
CA LYS A 60 1.00 -17.69 -11.79
C LYS A 60 -0.10 -18.65 -11.33
N LYS A 61 -0.10 -19.09 -10.07
CA LYS A 61 -1.14 -19.98 -9.49
C LYS A 61 -2.02 -19.31 -8.43
N TYR A 62 -1.90 -18.00 -8.26
CA TYR A 62 -2.63 -17.25 -7.23
C TYR A 62 -3.50 -16.13 -7.80
N CYS A 63 -3.56 -15.94 -9.13
CA CYS A 63 -4.27 -14.82 -9.77
C CYS A 63 -5.73 -14.66 -9.31
N TYR A 64 -6.50 -15.76 -9.20
CA TYR A 64 -7.89 -15.70 -8.71
C TYR A 64 -7.98 -15.23 -7.26
N SER A 65 -7.07 -15.71 -6.41
CA SER A 65 -7.04 -15.30 -5.00
C SER A 65 -6.53 -13.88 -4.86
N ALA A 66 -5.57 -13.44 -5.68
CA ALA A 66 -5.10 -12.05 -5.72
C ALA A 66 -6.25 -11.09 -6.05
N LEU A 67 -6.94 -11.31 -7.17
CA LEU A 67 -8.06 -10.46 -7.60
C LEU A 67 -9.25 -10.55 -6.64
N GLY A 68 -9.67 -11.77 -6.29
CA GLY A 68 -10.85 -12.00 -5.44
C GLY A 68 -10.66 -11.47 -4.01
N PHE A 69 -9.51 -11.70 -3.39
CA PHE A 69 -9.24 -11.15 -2.06
C PHE A 69 -8.96 -9.66 -2.11
N ASN A 70 -8.31 -9.12 -3.15
CA ASN A 70 -8.19 -7.66 -3.31
C ASN A 70 -9.56 -6.99 -3.31
N TRP A 71 -10.49 -7.50 -4.14
CA TRP A 71 -11.84 -6.97 -4.20
C TRP A 71 -12.56 -7.10 -2.85
N LEU A 72 -12.55 -8.29 -2.25
CA LEU A 72 -13.22 -8.52 -0.98
C LEU A 72 -12.67 -7.64 0.16
N LEU A 73 -11.33 -7.51 0.24
CA LEU A 73 -10.67 -6.67 1.23
C LEU A 73 -11.00 -5.20 1.01
N ALA A 74 -10.87 -4.68 -0.21
CA ALA A 74 -11.20 -3.30 -0.53
C ALA A 74 -12.66 -2.97 -0.17
N ALA A 75 -13.62 -3.83 -0.57
CA ALA A 75 -15.04 -3.63 -0.27
C ALA A 75 -15.37 -3.62 1.24
N LEU A 76 -14.66 -4.44 2.02
CA LEU A 76 -14.78 -4.41 3.48
C LEU A 76 -14.15 -3.16 4.08
N VAL A 77 -12.94 -2.84 3.64
CA VAL A 77 -12.10 -1.80 4.21
C VAL A 77 -12.68 -0.41 3.95
N ILE A 78 -13.21 -0.12 2.76
CA ILE A 78 -13.83 1.19 2.49
C ILE A 78 -14.95 1.51 3.50
N GLN A 79 -15.78 0.52 3.83
CA GLN A 79 -16.87 0.71 4.80
C GLN A 79 -16.33 0.91 6.22
N TRP A 80 -15.30 0.15 6.58
CA TRP A 80 -14.74 0.21 7.92
C TRP A 80 -13.90 1.47 8.15
N ALA A 81 -13.05 1.83 7.18
CA ALA A 81 -12.21 3.02 7.19
C ALA A 81 -13.04 4.31 7.28
N LEU A 82 -14.14 4.40 6.50
CA LEU A 82 -15.09 5.51 6.59
C LEU A 82 -15.54 5.76 8.04
N LEU A 83 -15.89 4.71 8.77
CA LEU A 83 -16.30 4.83 10.17
C LEU A 83 -15.10 5.16 11.07
N CYS A 84 -14.01 4.40 10.97
CA CYS A 84 -12.83 4.57 11.82
C CYS A 84 -12.20 5.95 11.73
N GLN A 85 -12.00 6.49 10.52
CA GLN A 85 -11.42 7.82 10.33
C GLN A 85 -12.40 8.92 10.78
N SER A 86 -13.71 8.69 10.61
CA SER A 86 -14.72 9.69 10.94
C SER A 86 -15.02 9.77 12.43
N PHE A 87 -14.79 8.70 13.21
CA PHE A 87 -14.98 8.74 14.66
C PHE A 87 -14.11 9.81 15.35
N TYR A 88 -12.95 10.14 14.79
CA TYR A 88 -12.08 11.22 15.30
C TYR A 88 -12.56 12.63 14.93
N HIS A 89 -13.43 12.74 13.92
CA HIS A 89 -13.91 14.01 13.35
C HIS A 89 -15.42 14.20 13.49
N MET A 90 -16.09 13.28 14.18
CA MET A 90 -17.53 13.23 14.32
C MET A 90 -18.05 14.43 15.11
N LYS A 91 -19.15 15.03 14.65
CA LYS A 91 -19.85 16.11 15.35
C LYS A 91 -21.26 15.64 15.67
N ASP A 92 -21.72 15.88 16.90
CA ASP A 92 -23.07 15.53 17.37
C ASP A 92 -23.46 14.08 17.06
N ASN A 93 -22.52 13.15 17.29
CA ASN A 93 -22.67 11.72 16.98
C ASN A 93 -23.08 11.43 15.52
N THR A 94 -22.72 12.32 14.60
CA THR A 94 -23.09 12.22 13.19
C THR A 94 -21.85 12.26 12.29
N ILE A 95 -21.77 11.28 11.39
CA ILE A 95 -20.75 11.16 10.34
C ILE A 95 -21.39 11.57 9.02
N LEU A 96 -20.88 12.64 8.40
CA LEU A 96 -21.34 13.09 7.09
C LEU A 96 -20.51 12.41 6.00
N ILE A 97 -21.16 11.56 5.21
CA ILE A 97 -20.53 10.88 4.07
C ILE A 97 -20.55 11.82 2.87
N THR A 98 -19.36 12.20 2.41
CA THR A 98 -19.09 13.04 1.22
C THR A 98 -18.15 12.34 0.25
N LYS A 99 -17.99 12.88 -0.97
CA LYS A 99 -17.01 12.37 -1.94
C LYS A 99 -15.57 12.38 -1.38
N LYS A 100 -15.24 13.37 -0.54
CA LYS A 100 -13.96 13.42 0.18
C LYS A 100 -13.78 12.19 1.10
N SER A 101 -14.79 11.89 1.91
CA SER A 101 -14.73 10.74 2.83
C SER A 101 -14.55 9.41 2.09
N LEU A 102 -15.17 9.26 0.91
CA LEU A 102 -14.98 8.09 0.05
C LEU A 102 -13.54 7.99 -0.48
N LEU A 103 -12.97 9.11 -0.94
CA LEU A 103 -11.57 9.17 -1.38
C LEU A 103 -10.60 8.83 -0.24
N GLU A 104 -10.78 9.40 0.94
CA GLU A 104 -9.98 9.07 2.13
C GLU A 104 -10.06 7.57 2.47
N ALA A 105 -11.25 6.96 2.38
CA ALA A 105 -11.43 5.54 2.66
C ALA A 105 -10.80 4.62 1.60
N ASP A 106 -10.78 5.03 0.33
CA ASP A 106 -10.01 4.32 -0.70
C ASP A 106 -8.51 4.44 -0.44
N ILE A 107 -8.01 5.62 -0.04
CA ILE A 107 -6.61 5.80 0.35
C ILE A 107 -6.25 4.91 1.55
N MET A 108 -7.12 4.80 2.55
CA MET A 108 -6.95 3.86 3.66
C MET A 108 -7.00 2.40 3.22
N SER A 109 -7.77 2.07 2.18
CA SER A 109 -7.77 0.74 1.58
C SER A 109 -6.41 0.39 0.98
N ALA A 110 -5.69 1.36 0.40
CA ALA A 110 -4.34 1.14 -0.10
C ALA A 110 -3.39 0.62 1.00
N THR A 111 -3.51 1.10 2.24
CA THR A 111 -2.72 0.62 3.39
C THR A 111 -2.84 -0.90 3.57
N VAL A 112 -4.08 -1.41 3.59
CA VAL A 112 -4.34 -2.86 3.74
C VAL A 112 -3.89 -3.64 2.51
N LEU A 113 -4.05 -3.08 1.30
CA LEU A 113 -3.61 -3.76 0.08
C LEU A 113 -2.08 -3.84 -0.02
N ILE A 114 -1.34 -2.87 0.54
CA ILE A 114 0.11 -2.95 0.71
C ILE A 114 0.48 -4.07 1.69
N THR A 115 -0.22 -4.17 2.83
CA THR A 115 -0.07 -5.29 3.76
C THR A 115 -0.39 -6.63 3.10
N PHE A 116 -1.45 -6.69 2.30
CA PHE A 116 -1.81 -7.90 1.55
C PHE A 116 -0.70 -8.32 0.60
N GLY A 117 -0.01 -7.38 -0.05
CA GLY A 117 1.20 -7.66 -0.84
C GLY A 117 2.29 -8.41 -0.07
N ALA A 118 2.52 -8.08 1.21
CA ALA A 118 3.47 -8.79 2.07
C ALA A 118 3.00 -10.18 2.52
N LEU A 119 1.68 -10.40 2.57
CA LEU A 119 1.04 -11.63 3.04
C LEU A 119 0.52 -12.52 1.89
N LEU A 120 0.74 -12.09 0.65
CA LEU A 120 0.21 -12.70 -0.56
C LEU A 120 0.65 -14.16 -0.67
N GLY A 121 -0.31 -15.07 -0.83
CA GLY A 121 -0.05 -16.51 -0.93
C GLY A 121 0.30 -17.21 0.39
N VAL A 122 0.41 -16.48 1.51
CA VAL A 122 0.75 -17.03 2.83
C VAL A 122 -0.45 -17.02 3.78
N ALA A 123 -1.20 -15.92 3.81
CA ALA A 123 -2.36 -15.78 4.68
C ALA A 123 -3.62 -16.35 4.03
N SER A 124 -4.43 -17.08 4.81
CA SER A 124 -5.76 -17.49 4.38
C SER A 124 -6.72 -16.30 4.33
N GLY A 125 -7.78 -16.39 3.51
CA GLY A 125 -8.75 -15.29 3.38
C GLY A 125 -9.36 -14.80 4.71
N VAL A 126 -9.62 -15.70 5.67
CA VAL A 126 -10.14 -15.29 7.00
C VAL A 126 -9.08 -14.55 7.81
N GLN A 127 -7.81 -14.95 7.72
CA GLN A 127 -6.72 -14.23 8.36
C GLN A 127 -6.55 -12.83 7.75
N LEU A 128 -6.63 -12.71 6.43
CA LEU A 128 -6.56 -11.42 5.75
C LEU A 128 -7.69 -10.48 6.18
N LEU A 129 -8.93 -10.97 6.28
CA LEU A 129 -10.07 -10.17 6.74
C LEU A 129 -9.91 -9.71 8.18
N PHE A 130 -9.45 -10.60 9.07
CA PHE A 130 -9.20 -10.24 10.46
C PHE A 130 -8.08 -9.19 10.58
N ILE A 131 -6.98 -9.39 9.85
CA ILE A 131 -5.85 -8.45 9.80
C ILE A 131 -6.33 -7.09 9.29
N ALA A 132 -7.12 -7.04 8.22
CA ALA A 132 -7.64 -5.80 7.66
C ALA A 132 -8.51 -5.00 8.65
N VAL A 133 -9.40 -5.66 9.40
CA VAL A 133 -10.24 -4.97 10.40
C VAL A 133 -9.39 -4.34 11.51
N VAL A 134 -8.40 -5.08 12.02
CA VAL A 134 -7.49 -4.59 13.06
C VAL A 134 -6.57 -3.49 12.53
N GLU A 135 -5.97 -3.73 11.37
CA GLU A 135 -5.03 -2.81 10.73
C GLU A 135 -5.69 -1.44 10.50
N ILE A 136 -6.92 -1.39 9.99
CA ILE A 136 -7.60 -0.13 9.71
C ILE A 136 -7.90 0.67 10.97
N ALA A 137 -8.31 0.02 12.06
CA ALA A 137 -8.53 0.72 13.32
C ALA A 137 -7.23 1.40 13.82
N VAL A 138 -6.10 0.69 13.72
CA VAL A 138 -4.78 1.22 14.11
C VAL A 138 -4.26 2.25 13.10
N ALA A 139 -4.49 2.04 11.81
CA ALA A 139 -4.05 2.93 10.75
C ALA A 139 -4.78 4.28 10.80
N CYS A 140 -6.10 4.27 11.04
CA CYS A 140 -6.87 5.50 11.23
C CYS A 140 -6.43 6.25 12.50
N LEU A 141 -6.11 5.55 13.59
CA LEU A 141 -5.50 6.18 14.77
C LEU A 141 -4.15 6.82 14.42
N ASN A 142 -3.29 6.12 13.69
CA ASN A 142 -1.99 6.63 13.25
C ASN A 142 -2.15 7.86 12.33
N LEU A 143 -3.10 7.82 11.40
CA LEU A 143 -3.41 8.94 10.51
C LEU A 143 -3.84 10.17 11.31
N TRP A 144 -4.78 10.02 12.25
CA TRP A 144 -5.20 11.09 13.14
C TRP A 144 -4.05 11.64 13.99
N LEU A 145 -3.18 10.79 14.53
CA LEU A 145 -1.98 11.26 15.24
C LEU A 145 -1.07 12.08 14.32
N CYS A 146 -0.84 11.64 13.09
CA CYS A 146 -0.02 12.35 12.11
C CYS A 146 -0.63 13.71 11.73
N GLU A 147 -1.90 13.73 11.32
CA GLU A 147 -2.54 14.92 10.75
C GLU A 147 -3.02 15.91 11.81
N ASP A 148 -3.69 15.43 12.86
CA ASP A 148 -4.37 16.28 13.84
C ASP A 148 -3.48 16.63 15.03
N VAL A 149 -2.66 15.69 15.50
CA VAL A 149 -1.84 15.89 16.70
C VAL A 149 -0.45 16.43 16.33
N PHE A 150 0.27 15.75 15.45
CA PHE A 150 1.66 16.10 15.11
C PHE A 150 1.77 17.11 13.96
N LYS A 151 0.67 17.38 13.24
CA LYS A 151 0.63 18.29 12.09
C LYS A 151 1.67 17.94 11.03
N VAL A 152 1.84 16.65 10.77
CA VAL A 152 2.74 16.13 9.73
C VAL A 152 2.15 16.46 8.36
N SER A 153 3.00 16.93 7.44
CA SER A 153 2.62 17.08 6.04
C SER A 153 2.89 15.77 5.31
N ASP A 154 1.82 15.07 4.93
CA ASP A 154 1.90 13.79 4.22
C ASP A 154 0.73 13.56 3.25
N VAL A 155 0.46 14.52 2.36
CA VAL A 155 -0.76 14.50 1.51
C VAL A 155 -0.88 13.23 0.65
N GLY A 156 0.23 12.77 0.06
CA GLY A 156 0.26 11.52 -0.72
C GLY A 156 0.48 10.25 0.13
N GLY A 157 0.53 10.37 1.45
CA GLY A 157 0.58 9.22 2.36
C GLY A 157 1.87 8.40 2.31
N SER A 158 3.03 8.98 1.97
CA SER A 158 4.29 8.21 1.96
C SER A 158 4.60 7.59 3.33
N ILE A 159 4.17 8.25 4.42
CA ILE A 159 4.38 7.82 5.79
C ILE A 159 3.11 7.11 6.30
N ALA A 160 1.98 7.81 6.38
CA ALA A 160 0.79 7.33 7.06
C ALA A 160 0.10 6.15 6.35
N ILE A 161 0.30 6.01 5.03
CA ILE A 161 -0.30 4.96 4.20
C ILE A 161 0.75 3.94 3.79
N HIS A 162 1.73 4.38 3.01
CA HIS A 162 2.70 3.48 2.38
C HIS A 162 3.64 2.86 3.42
N ALA A 163 4.28 3.66 4.27
CA ALA A 163 5.16 3.14 5.32
C ALA A 163 4.43 2.24 6.27
N PHE A 164 3.29 2.73 6.77
CA PHE A 164 2.51 2.06 7.76
C PHE A 164 2.11 0.68 7.26
N GLY A 165 1.48 0.59 6.08
CA GLY A 165 1.07 -0.69 5.49
C GLY A 165 2.26 -1.60 5.21
N ALA A 166 3.39 -1.06 4.76
CA ALA A 166 4.59 -1.88 4.54
C ALA A 166 5.10 -2.54 5.82
N TYR A 167 5.29 -1.75 6.87
CA TYR A 167 5.86 -2.24 8.12
C TYR A 167 4.86 -3.08 8.91
N PHE A 168 3.58 -2.73 8.86
CA PHE A 168 2.52 -3.53 9.44
C PHE A 168 2.46 -4.90 8.77
N GLY A 169 2.41 -4.96 7.43
CA GLY A 169 2.43 -6.22 6.69
C GLY A 169 3.70 -7.03 6.91
N PHE A 170 4.87 -6.38 6.98
CA PHE A 170 6.12 -7.05 7.33
C PHE A 170 6.07 -7.65 8.74
N GLY A 171 5.59 -6.89 9.74
CA GLY A 171 5.42 -7.37 11.11
C GLY A 171 4.44 -8.54 11.20
N ALA A 172 3.28 -8.43 10.53
CA ALA A 172 2.29 -9.51 10.44
C ALA A 172 2.90 -10.77 9.80
N SER A 173 3.71 -10.61 8.75
CA SER A 173 4.38 -11.74 8.10
C SER A 173 5.33 -12.48 9.05
N ILE A 174 6.06 -11.76 9.92
CA ILE A 174 6.93 -12.35 10.94
C ILE A 174 6.10 -13.07 12.00
N ALA A 175 5.04 -12.43 12.52
CA ALA A 175 4.19 -12.99 13.55
C ALA A 175 3.52 -14.31 13.09
N MET A 176 3.06 -14.37 11.84
CA MET A 176 2.48 -15.59 11.27
C MET A 176 3.49 -16.72 11.12
N ARG A 177 4.77 -16.40 10.91
CA ARG A 177 5.85 -17.39 10.74
C ARG A 177 6.34 -17.94 12.07
N ALA A 178 6.43 -17.13 13.12
CA ALA A 178 6.83 -17.59 14.46
C ALA A 178 5.97 -18.76 14.94
N LYS A 179 4.67 -18.75 14.62
CA LYS A 179 3.71 -19.80 14.98
C LYS A 179 3.89 -21.12 14.21
N LYS A 180 4.49 -21.10 13.00
CA LYS A 180 4.69 -22.29 12.16
C LYS A 180 6.02 -23.02 12.44
N SER A 181 6.87 -22.45 13.31
CA SER A 181 8.19 -23.00 13.65
C SER A 181 8.14 -24.24 14.54
N GLU A 182 6.97 -24.64 15.06
CA GLU A 182 6.85 -25.79 15.96
C GLU A 182 6.40 -27.10 15.29
N GLU A 183 5.94 -27.08 14.02
CA GLU A 183 5.48 -28.28 13.33
C GLU A 183 6.07 -28.38 11.91
N THR A 184 7.18 -29.11 11.75
CA THR A 184 7.37 -30.28 10.84
C THR A 184 8.83 -30.53 10.50
N ASN A 185 9.39 -31.57 11.13
CA ASN A 185 10.38 -32.46 10.51
C ASN A 185 9.61 -33.42 9.60
N SER A 186 9.39 -33.06 8.34
CA SER A 186 8.86 -34.02 7.36
C SER A 186 9.57 -33.90 6.01
N ASN A 187 10.08 -35.06 5.61
CA ASN A 187 10.96 -35.39 4.49
C ASN A 187 10.62 -34.77 3.13
N ASN A 188 11.68 -34.47 2.38
CA ASN A 188 11.85 -34.45 0.92
C ASN A 188 10.61 -34.69 0.04
N VAL A 189 9.67 -33.74 0.03
CA VAL A 189 8.79 -33.53 -1.11
C VAL A 189 9.43 -32.45 -1.97
N VAL A 190 9.64 -32.73 -3.26
CA VAL A 190 10.04 -31.71 -4.25
C VAL A 190 8.90 -30.69 -4.30
N THR A 191 9.03 -29.62 -3.53
CA THR A 191 8.11 -28.48 -3.57
C THR A 191 8.31 -27.79 -4.91
N VAL A 192 7.36 -27.97 -5.82
CA VAL A 192 7.27 -27.13 -7.03
C VAL A 192 7.22 -25.68 -6.55
N ASP A 193 8.12 -24.83 -7.06
CA ASP A 193 8.09 -23.40 -6.73
C ASP A 193 6.85 -22.76 -7.37
N LEU A 194 5.80 -22.64 -6.58
CA LEU A 194 4.55 -22.01 -6.94
C LEU A 194 4.62 -20.47 -6.85
N ASN A 195 5.73 -19.91 -6.34
CA ASN A 195 5.89 -18.48 -6.11
C ASN A 195 6.46 -17.72 -7.32
N GLY A 196 6.78 -18.43 -8.40
CA GLY A 196 7.36 -17.83 -9.60
C GLY A 196 6.32 -17.26 -10.57
N PRO A 197 6.66 -16.23 -11.34
CA PRO A 197 5.81 -15.71 -12.39
C PRO A 197 5.77 -16.62 -13.63
N SER A 198 4.92 -16.24 -14.58
CA SER A 198 4.79 -16.76 -15.94
C SER A 198 4.58 -15.58 -16.87
N TYR A 199 4.81 -15.75 -18.18
CA TYR A 199 4.61 -14.65 -19.14
C TYR A 199 3.20 -14.04 -19.03
N VAL A 200 2.16 -14.87 -18.96
CA VAL A 200 0.77 -14.40 -18.85
C VAL A 200 0.55 -13.65 -17.54
N SER A 201 1.04 -14.19 -16.41
CA SER A 201 0.85 -13.55 -15.11
C SER A 201 1.63 -12.24 -14.97
N ASP A 202 2.78 -12.12 -15.62
CA ASP A 202 3.53 -10.86 -15.68
C ASP A 202 2.85 -9.81 -16.56
N VAL A 203 2.27 -10.23 -17.71
CA VAL A 203 1.48 -9.35 -18.57
C VAL A 203 0.22 -8.86 -17.84
N THR A 204 -0.47 -9.72 -17.11
CA THR A 204 -1.64 -9.29 -16.32
C THR A 204 -1.22 -8.37 -15.17
N ALA A 205 -0.08 -8.61 -14.53
CA ALA A 205 0.44 -7.72 -13.49
C ALA A 205 0.78 -6.32 -14.00
N MET A 206 1.28 -6.21 -15.23
CA MET A 206 1.55 -4.93 -15.87
C MET A 206 0.31 -4.05 -16.04
N ILE A 207 -0.89 -4.63 -16.20
CA ILE A 207 -2.14 -3.87 -16.21
C ILE A 207 -2.24 -3.08 -14.90
N GLY A 208 -2.06 -3.76 -13.76
CA GLY A 208 -2.09 -3.11 -12.46
C GLY A 208 -1.06 -2.01 -12.32
N SER A 209 0.20 -2.28 -12.70
CA SER A 209 1.28 -1.27 -12.67
C SER A 209 0.93 -0.03 -13.49
N ILE A 210 0.41 -0.19 -14.70
CA ILE A 210 0.09 0.94 -15.58
C ILE A 210 -1.06 1.77 -15.01
N PHE A 211 -2.12 1.14 -14.51
CA PHE A 211 -3.25 1.84 -13.88
C PHE A 211 -2.82 2.59 -12.61
N LEU A 212 -1.96 1.99 -11.78
CA LEU A 212 -1.36 2.69 -10.64
C LEU A 212 -0.55 3.89 -11.08
N TRP A 213 0.32 3.72 -12.09
CA TRP A 213 1.19 4.78 -12.59
C TRP A 213 0.41 5.97 -13.15
N ILE A 214 -0.62 5.71 -13.97
CA ILE A 214 -1.42 6.76 -14.64
C ILE A 214 -2.22 7.56 -13.61
N TYR A 215 -2.79 6.91 -12.60
CA TYR A 215 -3.69 7.55 -11.64
C TYR A 215 -3.02 8.03 -10.36
N TRP A 216 -1.74 7.73 -10.14
CA TRP A 216 -1.01 8.21 -8.97
C TRP A 216 -1.01 9.74 -8.78
N PRO A 217 -0.92 10.58 -9.84
CA PRO A 217 -1.04 12.02 -9.67
C PRO A 217 -2.35 12.41 -8.99
N SER A 218 -3.46 11.74 -9.30
CA SER A 218 -4.76 11.93 -8.63
C SER A 218 -4.73 11.46 -7.18
N PHE A 219 -4.13 10.29 -6.89
CA PHE A 219 -3.93 9.78 -5.52
C PHE A 219 -3.19 10.79 -4.64
N ASN A 220 -2.07 11.34 -5.12
CA ASN A 220 -1.23 12.27 -4.37
C ASN A 220 -1.81 13.69 -4.28
N SER A 221 -2.82 14.05 -5.08
CA SER A 221 -3.36 15.41 -5.15
C SER A 221 -4.80 15.54 -4.63
N GLY A 222 -5.56 14.44 -4.57
CA GLY A 222 -7.00 14.47 -4.30
C GLY A 222 -7.40 15.04 -2.93
N LEU A 223 -6.49 15.02 -1.96
CA LEU A 223 -6.69 15.58 -0.61
C LEU A 223 -5.95 16.90 -0.35
N THR A 224 -5.47 17.58 -1.40
CA THR A 224 -4.86 18.91 -1.27
C THR A 224 -5.88 19.99 -0.89
N ASN A 225 -5.41 21.07 -0.25
CA ASN A 225 -6.30 22.09 0.32
C ASN A 225 -6.65 23.24 -0.65
N SER A 226 -5.96 23.34 -1.79
CA SER A 226 -6.17 24.40 -2.78
C SER A 226 -5.89 23.90 -4.20
N ASP A 227 -6.45 24.58 -5.21
CA ASP A 227 -6.17 24.25 -6.62
C ASP A 227 -4.69 24.43 -6.99
N GLU A 228 -3.98 25.33 -6.29
CA GLU A 228 -2.55 25.52 -6.49
C GLU A 228 -1.73 24.34 -5.95
N GLU A 229 -2.05 23.88 -4.73
CA GLU A 229 -1.48 22.65 -4.17
C GLU A 229 -1.80 21.43 -5.03
N TYR A 230 -3.04 21.32 -5.50
CA TYR A 230 -3.49 20.25 -6.40
C TYR A 230 -2.61 20.19 -7.65
N THR A 231 -2.50 21.31 -8.37
CA THR A 231 -1.73 21.38 -9.62
C THR A 231 -0.26 21.03 -9.38
N ARG A 232 0.32 21.53 -8.29
CA ARG A 232 1.70 21.23 -7.92
C ARG A 232 1.91 19.76 -7.56
N ALA A 233 0.98 19.16 -6.80
CA ALA A 233 1.01 17.74 -6.46
C ALA A 233 0.93 16.84 -7.69
N VAL A 234 0.07 17.19 -8.66
CA VAL A 234 -0.02 16.48 -9.95
C VAL A 234 1.32 16.55 -10.69
N VAL A 235 1.87 17.75 -10.89
CA VAL A 235 3.13 17.95 -11.63
C VAL A 235 4.31 17.25 -10.97
N ASN A 236 4.49 17.43 -9.66
CA ASN A 236 5.58 16.81 -8.93
C ASN A 236 5.46 15.28 -8.93
N THR A 237 4.25 14.73 -8.79
CA THR A 237 4.03 13.28 -8.82
C THR A 237 4.34 12.71 -10.19
N TYR A 238 3.85 13.34 -11.26
CA TYR A 238 4.08 12.91 -12.63
C TYR A 238 5.58 12.90 -12.98
N LEU A 239 6.30 13.98 -12.67
CA LEU A 239 7.74 14.07 -12.95
C LEU A 239 8.55 13.05 -12.14
N SER A 240 8.18 12.83 -10.88
CA SER A 240 8.82 11.83 -10.02
C SER A 240 8.62 10.41 -10.55
N LEU A 241 7.39 10.07 -10.98
CA LEU A 241 7.09 8.78 -11.61
C LEU A 241 7.84 8.56 -12.91
N ALA A 242 7.88 9.56 -13.79
CA ALA A 242 8.60 9.48 -15.05
C ALA A 242 10.10 9.24 -14.81
N ALA A 243 10.71 9.97 -13.88
CA ALA A 243 12.10 9.82 -13.51
C ALA A 243 12.38 8.43 -12.89
N ALA A 244 11.54 7.99 -11.94
CA ALA A 244 11.66 6.65 -11.33
C ALA A 244 11.53 5.53 -12.37
N THR A 245 10.69 5.72 -13.39
CA THR A 245 10.49 4.75 -14.47
C THR A 245 11.77 4.60 -15.29
N VAL A 246 12.33 5.69 -15.81
CA VAL A 246 13.58 5.64 -16.59
C VAL A 246 14.72 5.05 -15.76
N THR A 247 14.89 5.50 -14.52
CA THR A 247 15.91 4.95 -13.61
C THR A 247 15.70 3.45 -13.35
N THR A 248 14.46 3.02 -13.21
CA THR A 248 14.11 1.60 -13.02
C THR A 248 14.54 0.74 -14.21
N PHE A 249 14.24 1.15 -15.44
CA PHE A 249 14.63 0.39 -16.63
C PHE A 249 16.15 0.30 -16.78
N VAL A 250 16.86 1.43 -16.62
CA VAL A 250 18.32 1.48 -16.69
C VAL A 250 18.95 0.55 -15.65
N LEU A 251 18.54 0.67 -14.38
CA LEU A 251 19.11 -0.15 -13.32
C LEU A 251 18.69 -1.61 -13.43
N SER A 252 17.45 -1.90 -13.84
CA SER A 252 16.99 -3.26 -14.06
C SER A 252 17.88 -3.98 -15.07
N SER A 253 18.21 -3.34 -16.20
CA SER A 253 19.16 -3.89 -17.18
C SER A 253 20.56 -4.10 -16.61
N ALA A 254 21.03 -3.18 -15.76
CA ALA A 254 22.36 -3.26 -15.16
C ALA A 254 22.48 -4.37 -14.11
N VAL A 255 21.47 -4.55 -13.25
CA VAL A 255 21.54 -5.43 -12.07
C VAL A 255 20.73 -6.73 -12.18
N SER A 256 19.97 -6.95 -13.25
CA SER A 256 19.20 -8.19 -13.42
C SER A 256 20.12 -9.42 -13.42
N LYS A 257 19.52 -10.59 -13.17
CA LYS A 257 20.24 -11.87 -13.22
C LYS A 257 20.81 -12.18 -14.61
N HIS A 258 20.23 -11.60 -15.65
CA HIS A 258 20.67 -11.72 -17.03
C HIS A 258 21.04 -10.34 -17.55
N HIS A 259 22.30 -9.94 -17.33
CA HIS A 259 22.81 -8.61 -17.70
C HIS A 259 22.34 -8.17 -19.10
N GLY A 260 21.89 -6.93 -19.20
CA GLY A 260 21.34 -6.37 -20.44
C GLY A 260 19.86 -6.68 -20.69
N ARG A 261 19.20 -7.44 -19.80
CA ARG A 261 17.75 -7.73 -19.87
C ARG A 261 17.00 -7.10 -18.71
N PHE A 262 15.75 -6.72 -18.95
CA PHE A 262 14.86 -6.21 -17.91
C PHE A 262 14.25 -7.35 -17.09
N ASP A 263 14.21 -7.18 -15.77
CA ASP A 263 13.45 -8.03 -14.85
C ASP A 263 12.06 -7.44 -14.63
N MET A 264 11.01 -8.21 -14.91
CA MET A 264 9.62 -7.75 -14.82
C MET A 264 9.20 -7.37 -13.40
N VAL A 265 9.80 -7.97 -12.36
CA VAL A 265 9.50 -7.57 -10.98
C VAL A 265 9.94 -6.14 -10.71
N HIS A 266 11.12 -5.75 -11.23
CA HIS A 266 11.58 -4.35 -11.17
C HIS A 266 10.63 -3.44 -11.95
N ILE A 267 10.25 -3.82 -13.17
CA ILE A 267 9.41 -2.96 -14.03
C ILE A 267 8.01 -2.77 -13.45
N GLN A 268 7.38 -3.85 -12.96
CA GLN A 268 6.02 -3.80 -12.42
C GLN A 268 5.93 -2.97 -11.13
N ASN A 269 6.99 -2.95 -10.32
CA ASN A 269 6.93 -2.39 -8.97
C ASN A 269 7.77 -1.12 -8.82
N SER A 270 9.02 -1.10 -9.27
CA SER A 270 9.97 0.00 -9.01
C SER A 270 9.68 1.26 -9.83
N THR A 271 9.00 1.12 -10.97
CA THR A 271 8.50 2.28 -11.76
C THR A 271 7.51 3.14 -10.97
N LEU A 272 6.84 2.56 -9.98
CA LEU A 272 5.87 3.19 -9.10
C LEU A 272 6.51 3.89 -7.89
N ALA A 273 7.79 3.61 -7.60
CA ALA A 273 8.45 4.10 -6.39
C ALA A 273 8.52 5.63 -6.32
N GLY A 274 8.55 6.32 -7.46
CA GLY A 274 8.50 7.79 -7.52
C GLY A 274 7.21 8.37 -6.93
N GLY A 275 6.07 7.75 -7.24
CA GLY A 275 4.76 8.17 -6.71
C GLY A 275 4.68 8.03 -5.19
N VAL A 276 5.14 6.89 -4.66
CA VAL A 276 5.31 6.68 -3.21
C VAL A 276 6.27 7.71 -2.63
N GLY A 277 7.39 7.95 -3.32
CA GLY A 277 8.50 8.65 -2.74
C GLY A 277 8.34 10.16 -2.62
N VAL A 278 7.56 10.76 -3.51
CA VAL A 278 7.24 12.18 -3.50
C VAL A 278 6.01 12.51 -2.67
N GLY A 279 5.21 11.52 -2.26
CA GLY A 279 3.90 11.69 -1.64
C GLY A 279 3.86 12.69 -0.47
N SER A 280 4.81 12.66 0.46
CA SER A 280 4.81 13.61 1.58
C SER A 280 5.05 15.06 1.19
N VAL A 281 5.74 15.29 0.08
CA VAL A 281 6.19 16.61 -0.37
C VAL A 281 5.60 17.00 -1.72
N CYS A 282 4.62 16.24 -2.23
CA CYS A 282 4.08 16.40 -3.58
C CYS A 282 3.46 17.79 -3.76
N ASN A 283 2.76 18.29 -2.72
CA ASN A 283 2.13 19.59 -2.71
C ASN A 283 3.08 20.72 -2.24
N MET A 284 4.38 20.47 -2.01
CA MET A 284 5.34 21.51 -1.57
C MET A 284 6.13 22.10 -2.74
N TYR A 285 6.72 23.28 -2.54
CA TYR A 285 7.62 23.92 -3.52
C TYR A 285 9.01 23.27 -3.55
N ILE A 286 9.09 22.02 -3.99
CA ILE A 286 10.36 21.31 -4.22
C ILE A 286 10.98 21.61 -5.58
N GLY A 287 10.23 22.28 -6.45
CA GLY A 287 10.59 22.55 -7.85
C GLY A 287 10.57 21.28 -8.74
N PRO A 288 10.38 21.43 -10.06
CA PRO A 288 10.38 20.28 -10.99
C PRO A 288 11.65 19.42 -10.91
N GLY A 289 12.82 20.04 -10.74
CA GLY A 289 14.08 19.33 -10.57
C GLY A 289 14.14 18.50 -9.28
N GLY A 290 13.55 18.99 -8.19
CA GLY A 290 13.44 18.25 -6.93
C GLY A 290 12.55 17.01 -7.07
N ALA A 291 11.42 17.12 -7.76
CA ALA A 291 10.53 15.99 -8.05
C ALA A 291 11.25 14.89 -8.87
N VAL A 292 11.98 15.29 -9.91
CA VAL A 292 12.82 14.37 -10.72
C VAL A 292 13.90 13.70 -9.86
N ALA A 293 14.58 14.46 -9.00
CA ALA A 293 15.60 13.92 -8.10
C ALA A 293 15.03 12.89 -7.11
N VAL A 294 13.85 13.15 -6.55
CA VAL A 294 13.12 12.18 -5.71
C VAL A 294 12.80 10.91 -6.51
N GLY A 295 12.34 11.06 -7.76
CA GLY A 295 12.03 9.93 -8.64
C GLY A 295 13.23 9.04 -8.94
N ILE A 296 14.36 9.65 -9.32
CA ILE A 296 15.64 8.93 -9.54
C ILE A 296 16.05 8.18 -8.27
N GLY A 297 16.04 8.86 -7.13
CA GLY A 297 16.37 8.26 -5.84
C GLY A 297 15.45 7.09 -5.49
N ALA A 298 14.15 7.25 -5.66
CA ALA A 298 13.15 6.23 -5.36
C ALA A 298 13.29 4.99 -6.26
N GLY A 299 13.44 5.18 -7.57
CA GLY A 299 13.65 4.09 -8.52
C GLY A 299 14.95 3.34 -8.25
N LEU A 300 16.03 4.06 -7.96
CA LEU A 300 17.31 3.47 -7.59
C LEU A 300 17.20 2.60 -6.34
N LEU A 301 16.63 3.15 -5.28
CA LEU A 301 16.47 2.42 -4.04
C LEU A 301 15.60 1.17 -4.26
N SER A 302 14.44 1.31 -4.91
CA SER A 302 13.52 0.19 -5.13
C SER A 302 14.16 -0.96 -5.91
N VAL A 303 14.85 -0.69 -7.02
CA VAL A 303 15.51 -1.75 -7.81
C VAL A 303 16.62 -2.45 -7.01
N LEU A 304 17.47 -1.69 -6.31
CA LEU A 304 18.52 -2.27 -5.46
C LEU A 304 17.92 -3.06 -4.28
N GLY A 305 16.78 -2.62 -3.76
CA GLY A 305 16.02 -3.32 -2.72
C GLY A 305 15.52 -4.69 -3.18
N TYR A 306 14.95 -4.78 -4.38
CA TYR A 306 14.55 -6.06 -4.96
C TYR A 306 15.75 -6.97 -5.21
N ARG A 307 16.83 -6.44 -5.78
CA ARG A 307 17.98 -7.26 -6.17
C ARG A 307 18.78 -7.79 -4.98
N TYR A 308 19.04 -6.93 -3.99
CA TYR A 308 20.02 -7.23 -2.93
C TYR A 308 19.39 -7.35 -1.55
N LEU A 309 18.48 -6.44 -1.17
CA LEU A 309 17.96 -6.42 0.20
C LEU A 309 16.93 -7.50 0.46
N THR A 310 16.03 -7.76 -0.51
CA THR A 310 15.01 -8.81 -0.39
C THR A 310 15.65 -10.17 -0.14
N PHE A 311 16.74 -10.45 -0.85
CA PHE A 311 17.52 -11.66 -0.66
C PHE A 311 18.21 -11.71 0.72
N SER A 312 18.83 -10.62 1.18
CA SER A 312 19.46 -10.55 2.50
C SER A 312 18.46 -10.72 3.65
N LEU A 313 17.27 -10.11 3.56
CA LEU A 313 16.20 -10.28 4.54
C LEU A 313 15.67 -11.72 4.54
N LEU A 314 15.57 -12.35 3.37
CA LEU A 314 15.22 -13.78 3.24
C LEU A 314 16.26 -14.74 3.81
N LEU A 315 17.52 -14.31 3.90
CA LEU A 315 18.62 -15.07 4.52
C LEU A 315 18.67 -14.86 6.04
N LEU A 316 18.36 -13.66 6.52
CA LEU A 316 18.31 -13.33 7.95
C LEU A 316 17.03 -13.83 8.63
N LEU A 317 15.94 -14.00 7.87
CA LEU A 317 14.72 -14.63 8.34
C LEU A 317 14.76 -16.15 8.04
N PRO A 318 14.41 -17.03 8.98
CA PRO A 318 14.46 -18.47 8.73
C PRO A 318 13.50 -18.86 7.57
N ARG A 319 14.07 -19.19 6.39
CA ARG A 319 13.50 -19.78 5.14
C ARG A 319 12.74 -18.87 4.12
N LYS A 320 13.44 -18.48 3.05
CA LYS A 320 13.12 -18.47 1.58
C LYS A 320 11.77 -18.02 0.95
N HIS A 321 10.70 -17.65 1.67
CA HIS A 321 9.40 -17.35 1.02
C HIS A 321 8.82 -15.98 1.41
N MET A 322 9.33 -14.90 0.83
CA MET A 322 8.83 -13.54 1.03
C MET A 322 8.91 -12.78 -0.29
N VAL A 323 7.81 -12.11 -0.64
CA VAL A 323 7.79 -11.00 -1.59
C VAL A 323 7.62 -9.74 -0.73
N LEU A 324 8.64 -8.88 -0.70
CA LEU A 324 8.58 -7.62 0.06
C LEU A 324 7.86 -6.55 -0.77
N PRO A 325 6.87 -5.84 -0.22
CA PRO A 325 6.35 -4.65 -0.86
C PRO A 325 7.36 -3.50 -0.83
N ASN A 326 7.38 -2.70 -1.90
CA ASN A 326 8.31 -1.60 -2.13
C ASN A 326 8.35 -0.53 -1.03
N SER A 327 7.24 -0.32 -0.32
CA SER A 327 7.12 0.71 0.71
C SER A 327 7.95 0.43 1.97
N VAL A 328 8.41 -0.81 2.18
CA VAL A 328 9.29 -1.16 3.32
C VAL A 328 10.67 -0.52 3.18
N LEU A 329 11.08 -0.23 1.93
CA LEU A 329 12.41 0.29 1.62
C LEU A 329 12.50 1.81 1.70
N PHE A 330 11.43 2.51 1.32
CA PHE A 330 11.41 3.97 1.26
C PHE A 330 11.72 4.57 2.65
N LEU A 331 11.26 3.94 3.73
CA LEU A 331 11.39 4.50 5.08
C LEU A 331 12.56 3.97 5.90
N LYS A 332 13.16 2.82 5.57
CA LYS A 332 14.33 2.37 6.34
C LYS A 332 15.53 3.29 6.07
N LEU A 333 15.59 3.87 4.88
CA LEU A 333 16.58 4.87 4.49
C LEU A 333 16.12 6.30 4.79
N TRP A 334 14.83 6.63 4.61
CA TRP A 334 14.33 7.98 4.89
C TRP A 334 14.14 8.25 6.39
N ALA A 335 13.59 7.33 7.20
CA ALA A 335 13.50 7.50 8.66
C ALA A 335 14.90 7.54 9.31
N LYS A 336 15.86 6.75 8.82
CA LYS A 336 17.26 6.84 9.28
C LYS A 336 17.86 8.21 8.96
N LYS A 337 17.61 8.74 7.75
CA LYS A 337 18.15 10.03 7.32
C LYS A 337 17.41 11.24 7.92
N VAL A 338 16.10 11.15 8.19
CA VAL A 338 15.30 12.19 8.86
C VAL A 338 15.61 12.25 10.35
N VAL A 339 15.88 11.10 11.00
CA VAL A 339 16.38 11.05 12.38
C VAL A 339 17.82 11.58 12.47
N GLU A 340 18.70 11.22 11.52
CA GLU A 340 20.07 11.77 11.44
C GLU A 340 20.07 13.29 11.13
N LEU A 341 19.15 13.78 10.29
CA LEU A 341 19.00 15.21 9.99
C LEU A 341 18.34 16.01 11.13
N ARG A 342 17.52 15.38 11.99
CA ARG A 342 17.03 15.99 13.24
C ARG A 342 18.13 16.05 14.30
N GLN A 343 18.96 15.02 14.43
CA GLN A 343 20.10 15.04 15.37
C GLN A 343 21.19 16.02 14.94
N ALA A 344 21.44 16.20 13.63
CA ALA A 344 22.40 17.18 13.12
C ALA A 344 21.96 18.66 13.35
N LYS A 345 20.66 18.93 13.50
CA LYS A 345 20.13 20.27 13.87
C LYS A 345 20.03 20.52 15.38
N LEU A 346 20.10 19.47 16.20
CA LEU A 346 20.14 19.58 17.67
C LEU A 346 21.57 19.70 18.23
N CYS A 347 22.60 19.39 17.44
CA CYS A 347 24.01 19.56 17.80
C CYS A 347 24.67 20.84 17.25
N THR A 348 23.92 21.77 16.65
CA THR A 348 24.44 23.06 16.15
C THR A 348 23.87 24.28 16.87
N ASN A 349 23.15 24.09 17.98
CA ASN A 349 22.73 25.15 18.91
C ASN A 349 23.12 24.83 20.36
N LEU A 350 24.39 24.46 20.56
CA LEU A 350 25.11 24.62 21.83
C LEU A 350 26.49 25.20 21.53
#